data_AF-A0A3P1BAF9-F1
#
_entry.id   AF-A0A3P1BAF9-F1
#
_cell.length_a   1.000
_cell.length_b   1.000
_cell.length_c   1.000
_cell.angle_alpha   90.00
_cell.angle_beta   90.00
_cell.angle_gamma   90.00
#
_symmetry.space_group_name_H-M   'P 1'
#
loop_
_entity.id
_entity.type
_entity.pdbx_description
1 polymer ?
#
loop_
_entity_poly.entity_id
_entity_poly.type
_entity_poly.pdbx_seq_one_letter_code
_entity_poly.pdbx_strand_id
1 'polypeptide(L)'
;MNYRKCFFLVLGLVYTVSVGATGGKIADSTKKPAIADSSQTSRAKKPKKEATPFLYSPQAAPSPKLLFDYYHRKGPSTKVGNYMVTGAWTTINGRYGWDDFVHTNSFDPVFVALEKEYAISMAQEPYSDATLATKDAVVIVNPDNPKLDPTANVLTDAEIAMLRRYVEKGGSLMVMINSGGEGRAAEDFEDVQLRKLARGFGLDWNSDDTHYSDVFIGETHPYFYDVPIFHYGSGCTLKILPEAKNPTVLMQVASDAGYPDRNVKGPGIVMTRPGKGKFILVGDNGSWTGNMSRPWAENERILKQLFRYLKPDQGVKTPQLPADKSFQYEVTVAELQGIPVTNTLKEMEHPHFKMFSPRPATNMPYLEATADLTLKVGKHGPDEAAPLTADVNGFRWFEETPQEKQQIQMVASRQGKVSQLVAKGQAARWLAPDVSILVPLLPVDGIRPGDHWESIENVRVPMLNGTDLPPLKPTPMSLTYIADTELNGRACRLIRATGERWLSDLGVRVEELLPDEEVRQVGGSRYRFFNEHGGKILYKREQWVDRETGTVIKGRVQTRIVAWIQDKTVPVGSSNAVKDQQMIVSMAHSSTFTLKEAK
;
A
#
# COMPACT_ATOMS: atom_id res chain seq x y z
N MET A 1 -12.30 -11.63 -44.34
CA MET A 1 -12.39 -10.85 -43.08
C MET A 1 -13.78 -10.24 -43.01
N ASN A 2 -14.67 -10.83 -42.22
CA ASN A 2 -16.08 -10.44 -42.13
C ASN A 2 -16.31 -9.54 -40.92
N TYR A 3 -16.87 -8.35 -41.15
CA TYR A 3 -17.34 -7.43 -40.13
C TYR A 3 -18.62 -7.94 -39.47
N ARG A 4 -18.65 -8.04 -38.14
CA ARG A 4 -19.87 -8.20 -37.35
C ARG A 4 -20.11 -6.95 -36.51
N LYS A 5 -21.29 -6.38 -36.69
CA LYS A 5 -21.85 -5.22 -35.99
C LYS A 5 -22.23 -5.60 -34.55
N CYS A 6 -21.82 -4.81 -33.57
CA CYS A 6 -22.34 -4.87 -32.20
C CYS A 6 -23.60 -4.00 -32.09
N PHE A 7 -24.69 -4.58 -31.57
CA PHE A 7 -25.87 -3.87 -31.09
C PHE A 7 -25.68 -3.57 -29.59
N PHE A 8 -25.88 -2.31 -29.21
CA PHE A 8 -26.03 -1.90 -27.81
C PHE A 8 -27.50 -2.08 -27.38
N LEU A 9 -27.71 -2.79 -26.28
CA LEU A 9 -29.01 -2.91 -25.61
C LEU A 9 -28.96 -2.08 -24.32
N VAL A 10 -29.82 -1.07 -24.21
CA VAL A 10 -30.02 -0.24 -23.02
C VAL A 10 -31.20 -0.83 -22.25
N LEU A 11 -30.98 -1.27 -21.00
CA LEU A 11 -32.03 -1.74 -20.09
C LEU A 11 -32.28 -0.68 -19.03
N GLY A 12 -33.43 -0.01 -19.14
CA GLY A 12 -33.97 0.87 -18.10
C GLY A 12 -34.73 0.07 -17.05
N LEU A 13 -34.42 0.31 -15.78
CA LEU A 13 -35.10 -0.27 -14.63
C LEU A 13 -36.14 0.72 -14.09
N VAL A 14 -37.41 0.35 -14.16
CA VAL A 14 -38.55 1.06 -13.57
C VAL A 14 -38.85 0.43 -12.21
N TYR A 15 -38.87 1.24 -11.15
CA TYR A 15 -39.33 0.85 -9.82
C TYR A 15 -40.86 0.95 -9.74
N THR A 16 -41.51 -0.12 -9.30
CA THR A 16 -42.92 -0.12 -8.87
C THR A 16 -43.00 -0.12 -7.35
N VAL A 17 -43.71 0.88 -6.80
CA VAL A 17 -44.10 0.96 -5.39
C VAL A 17 -45.52 0.41 -5.28
N SER A 18 -45.72 -0.62 -4.45
CA SER A 18 -47.05 -1.12 -4.10
C SER A 18 -47.44 -0.68 -2.70
N VAL A 19 -48.50 0.13 -2.64
CA VAL A 19 -49.27 0.49 -1.44
C VAL A 19 -50.42 -0.50 -1.30
N GLY A 20 -50.70 -0.98 -0.09
CA GLY A 20 -51.87 -1.82 0.20
C GLY A 20 -52.12 -1.90 1.70
N ALA A 21 -53.26 -1.37 2.13
CA ALA A 21 -53.65 -1.05 3.50
C ALA A 21 -54.37 -2.18 4.25
N THR A 22 -54.58 -1.94 5.56
CA THR A 22 -55.72 -2.26 6.46
C THR A 22 -55.16 -2.80 7.79
N GLY A 23 -55.58 -2.39 9.00
CA GLY A 23 -56.81 -1.77 9.47
C GLY A 23 -57.26 -2.56 10.71
N GLY A 24 -57.05 -2.04 11.92
CA GLY A 24 -57.41 -2.75 13.16
C GLY A 24 -57.28 -1.83 14.38
N LYS A 25 -58.34 -1.71 15.17
CA LYS A 25 -58.68 -0.64 16.11
C LYS A 25 -58.75 -1.18 17.56
N ILE A 26 -58.67 -0.27 18.55
CA ILE A 26 -59.15 -0.39 19.95
C ILE A 26 -58.23 -1.26 20.87
N ALA A 27 -57.82 -0.89 22.10
CA ALA A 27 -58.55 -0.20 23.17
C ALA A 27 -57.68 0.70 24.07
N ASP A 28 -58.38 1.66 24.64
CA ASP A 28 -58.04 2.65 25.65
C ASP A 28 -58.18 2.05 27.06
N SER A 29 -57.25 2.33 27.98
CA SER A 29 -57.58 2.36 29.42
C SER A 29 -56.61 3.26 30.19
N THR A 30 -57.18 4.39 30.56
CA THR A 30 -56.80 5.33 31.60
C THR A 30 -56.44 4.67 32.94
N LYS A 31 -55.34 5.11 33.56
CA LYS A 31 -55.21 5.19 35.03
C LYS A 31 -54.08 6.16 35.43
N LYS A 32 -54.41 7.11 36.30
CA LYS A 32 -53.53 8.04 37.02
C LYS A 32 -53.97 7.97 38.51
N PRO A 33 -53.17 8.45 39.47
CA PRO A 33 -51.94 7.85 39.99
C PRO A 33 -52.06 7.50 41.49
N ALA A 34 -51.15 6.64 41.99
CA ALA A 34 -50.92 6.49 43.43
C ALA A 34 -49.79 7.42 43.89
N ILE A 35 -50.05 8.14 44.96
CA ILE A 35 -49.11 8.96 45.73
C ILE A 35 -48.35 8.03 46.68
N ALA A 36 -47.01 8.06 46.68
CA ALA A 36 -46.20 7.81 47.87
C ALA A 36 -44.72 8.17 47.66
N ASP A 37 -44.21 8.85 48.69
CA ASP A 37 -42.84 8.99 49.19
C ASP A 37 -41.72 9.66 48.40
N SER A 38 -41.56 10.94 48.77
CA SER A 38 -40.34 11.71 48.81
C SER A 38 -39.33 11.14 49.82
N SER A 39 -38.29 10.44 49.34
CA SER A 39 -36.95 10.46 49.95
C SER A 39 -35.94 9.60 49.18
N GLN A 40 -35.58 10.02 47.97
CA GLN A 40 -34.30 9.60 47.37
C GLN A 40 -33.61 10.82 46.77
N THR A 41 -32.62 11.31 47.51
CA THR A 41 -31.60 12.23 47.01
C THR A 41 -30.97 11.64 45.74
N SER A 42 -31.33 12.22 44.61
CA SER A 42 -30.78 11.91 43.30
C SER A 42 -29.30 12.25 43.28
N ARG A 43 -28.44 11.24 43.48
CA ARG A 43 -27.07 11.31 42.97
C ARG A 43 -27.18 11.51 41.47
N ALA A 44 -26.85 12.71 41.00
CA ALA A 44 -26.70 13.00 39.59
C ALA A 44 -25.76 11.95 38.98
N LYS A 45 -26.34 10.98 38.25
CA LYS A 45 -25.55 10.07 37.41
C LYS A 45 -24.78 10.96 36.45
N LYS A 46 -23.45 10.97 36.56
CA LYS A 46 -22.59 11.52 35.51
C LYS A 46 -23.16 11.06 34.17
N PRO A 47 -23.40 11.96 33.20
CA PRO A 47 -23.91 11.56 31.90
C PRO A 47 -23.02 10.44 31.39
N LYS A 48 -23.61 9.26 31.16
CA LYS A 48 -22.95 8.18 30.44
C LYS A 48 -22.55 8.82 29.12
N LYS A 49 -21.25 9.04 28.93
CA LYS A 49 -20.69 9.47 27.65
C LYS A 49 -21.22 8.44 26.65
N GLU A 50 -22.19 8.82 25.82
CA GLU A 50 -22.69 7.94 24.79
C GLU A 50 -21.49 7.51 23.98
N ALA A 51 -21.25 6.20 23.94
CA ALA A 51 -20.14 5.64 23.20
C ALA A 51 -20.41 6.00 21.73
N THR A 52 -19.69 7.00 21.23
CA THR A 52 -19.74 7.34 19.81
C THR A 52 -19.43 6.06 19.04
N PRO A 53 -20.32 5.63 18.13
CA PRO A 53 -20.11 4.38 17.41
C PRO A 53 -18.76 4.44 16.70
N PHE A 54 -17.93 3.42 16.92
CA PHE A 54 -16.65 3.29 16.24
C PHE A 54 -16.93 3.06 14.75
N LEU A 55 -16.62 4.06 13.92
CA LEU A 55 -16.75 3.94 12.47
C LEU A 55 -15.66 2.99 11.96
N TYR A 56 -16.10 1.78 11.60
CA TYR A 56 -15.22 0.73 11.09
C TYR A 56 -14.71 1.00 9.66
N SER A 57 -15.32 1.97 8.97
CA SER A 57 -14.85 2.49 7.68
C SER A 57 -14.52 3.96 7.87
N PRO A 58 -13.24 4.37 7.70
CA PRO A 58 -12.87 5.76 7.87
C PRO A 58 -13.45 6.59 6.73
N GLN A 59 -13.73 7.86 6.99
CA GLN A 59 -13.96 8.81 5.91
C GLN A 59 -12.66 8.92 5.09
N ALA A 60 -12.79 9.03 3.77
CA ALA A 60 -11.62 9.27 2.93
C ALA A 60 -10.89 10.54 3.40
N ALA A 61 -9.57 10.45 3.53
CA ALA A 61 -8.75 11.62 3.80
C ALA A 61 -8.96 12.64 2.67
N PRO A 62 -9.03 13.95 2.97
CA PRO A 62 -8.98 14.94 1.90
C PRO A 62 -7.74 14.72 1.03
N SER A 63 -7.85 14.85 -0.29
CA SER A 63 -6.67 14.74 -1.15
C SER A 63 -5.72 15.91 -0.87
N PRO A 64 -4.40 15.68 -0.67
CA PRO A 64 -3.44 16.76 -0.57
C PRO A 64 -3.44 17.59 -1.85
N LYS A 65 -3.37 18.91 -1.73
CA LYS A 65 -3.44 19.86 -2.83
C LYS A 65 -2.05 20.12 -3.40
N LEU A 66 -1.81 19.63 -4.61
CA LEU A 66 -0.58 19.84 -5.35
C LEU A 66 -0.71 20.99 -6.35
N LEU A 67 0.30 21.83 -6.39
CA LEU A 67 0.45 22.88 -7.40
C LEU A 67 1.67 22.56 -8.27
N PHE A 68 1.44 22.18 -9.53
CA PHE A 68 2.51 22.06 -10.51
C PHE A 68 2.77 23.42 -11.16
N ASP A 69 4.04 23.76 -11.32
CA ASP A 69 4.46 24.97 -12.01
C ASP A 69 4.25 24.86 -13.51
N TYR A 70 3.39 25.73 -14.04
CA TYR A 70 3.11 25.89 -15.47
C TYR A 70 3.35 27.32 -15.94
N TYR A 71 3.86 28.19 -15.07
CA TYR A 71 4.10 29.58 -15.39
C TYR A 71 5.53 29.80 -15.86
N HIS A 72 6.50 29.19 -15.19
CA HIS A 72 7.93 29.23 -15.56
C HIS A 72 8.29 28.26 -16.69
N ARG A 73 7.26 27.82 -17.42
CA ARG A 73 7.36 26.76 -18.40
C ARG A 73 6.26 26.84 -19.44
N LYS A 74 6.62 26.78 -20.70
CA LYS A 74 5.68 26.83 -21.80
C LYS A 74 5.02 25.47 -22.02
N GLY A 75 3.71 25.53 -22.18
CA GLY A 75 2.91 24.38 -22.63
C GLY A 75 3.19 24.01 -24.09
N PRO A 76 2.67 22.85 -24.54
CA PRO A 76 2.78 22.40 -25.92
C PRO A 76 2.18 23.44 -26.88
N SER A 77 2.90 23.76 -27.96
CA SER A 77 2.48 24.77 -28.95
C SER A 77 2.68 24.35 -30.40
N THR A 78 3.34 23.21 -30.66
CA THR A 78 3.60 22.72 -32.01
C THR A 78 2.34 22.08 -32.57
N LYS A 79 1.78 22.67 -33.64
CA LYS A 79 0.60 22.11 -34.31
C LYS A 79 0.98 20.96 -35.23
N VAL A 80 0.29 19.83 -35.10
CA VAL A 80 0.36 18.68 -36.02
C VAL A 80 -0.99 18.55 -36.70
N GLY A 81 -1.08 19.00 -37.95
CA GLY A 81 -2.36 19.16 -38.64
C GLY A 81 -3.26 20.20 -37.97
N ASN A 82 -4.58 19.97 -38.03
CA ASN A 82 -5.58 20.96 -37.56
C ASN A 82 -6.00 20.78 -36.10
N TYR A 83 -5.76 19.61 -35.51
CA TYR A 83 -6.41 19.21 -34.25
C TYR A 83 -5.47 18.73 -33.16
N MET A 84 -4.17 18.56 -33.46
CA MET A 84 -3.20 18.12 -32.46
C MET A 84 -2.21 19.24 -32.16
N VAL A 85 -1.90 19.40 -30.89
CA VAL A 85 -0.86 20.28 -30.38
C VAL A 85 0.06 19.43 -29.51
N THR A 86 1.36 19.62 -29.64
CA THR A 86 2.39 18.84 -28.96
C THR A 86 3.63 19.68 -28.68
N GLY A 87 4.51 19.20 -27.82
CA GLY A 87 5.83 19.75 -27.60
C GLY A 87 6.74 19.60 -28.81
N ALA A 88 7.83 20.34 -28.81
CA ALA A 88 8.84 20.23 -29.85
C ALA A 88 9.74 18.99 -29.64
N TRP A 89 10.00 18.26 -30.72
CA TRP A 89 10.93 17.13 -30.72
C TRP A 89 12.40 17.56 -30.80
N THR A 90 12.66 18.71 -31.41
CA THR A 90 14.01 19.24 -31.65
C THR A 90 14.43 20.32 -30.65
N THR A 91 13.50 20.85 -29.86
CA THR A 91 13.77 21.88 -28.83
C THR A 91 13.06 21.52 -27.53
N ILE A 92 13.32 22.26 -26.46
CA ILE A 92 12.66 22.05 -25.17
C ILE A 92 11.19 22.52 -25.15
N ASN A 93 10.82 23.43 -26.05
CA ASN A 93 9.55 24.15 -25.99
C ASN A 93 8.35 23.20 -25.98
N GLY A 94 7.54 23.29 -24.93
CA GLY A 94 6.31 22.52 -24.82
C GLY A 94 6.49 21.03 -24.53
N ARG A 95 7.73 20.55 -24.27
CA ARG A 95 7.94 19.22 -23.66
C ARG A 95 7.26 19.18 -22.30
N TYR A 96 7.23 18.02 -21.65
CA TYR A 96 6.66 17.66 -20.33
C TYR A 96 5.32 18.35 -19.96
N GLY A 97 4.53 18.74 -20.96
CA GLY A 97 3.16 19.21 -20.80
C GLY A 97 2.26 18.07 -20.33
N TRP A 98 1.28 18.36 -19.48
CA TRP A 98 0.29 17.38 -19.01
C TRP A 98 -0.82 17.18 -20.05
N ASP A 99 -1.03 18.17 -20.89
CA ASP A 99 -2.00 18.20 -21.99
C ASP A 99 -1.38 17.81 -23.34
N ASP A 100 -0.11 17.39 -23.35
CA ASP A 100 0.58 16.87 -24.52
C ASP A 100 0.39 15.35 -24.65
N PHE A 101 -0.66 14.93 -25.35
CA PHE A 101 -0.98 13.51 -25.56
C PHE A 101 -0.17 12.86 -26.70
N VAL A 102 0.78 13.56 -27.31
CA VAL A 102 1.50 13.09 -28.51
C VAL A 102 2.99 12.88 -28.23
N HIS A 103 3.64 13.78 -27.51
CA HIS A 103 5.08 13.67 -27.27
C HIS A 103 5.37 12.61 -26.21
N THR A 104 6.36 11.74 -26.45
CA THR A 104 6.80 10.74 -25.46
C THR A 104 7.47 11.33 -24.21
N ASN A 105 7.75 12.63 -24.21
CA ASN A 105 8.32 13.37 -23.08
C ASN A 105 7.25 14.25 -22.44
N SER A 106 6.00 13.80 -22.39
CA SER A 106 4.88 14.45 -21.72
C SER A 106 4.78 14.03 -20.25
N PHE A 107 3.93 14.72 -19.48
CA PHE A 107 3.66 14.44 -18.07
C PHE A 107 2.25 13.90 -17.81
N ASP A 108 1.49 13.54 -18.85
CA ASP A 108 0.19 12.88 -18.68
C ASP A 108 0.27 11.57 -17.87
N PRO A 109 1.33 10.71 -17.95
CA PRO A 109 1.40 9.52 -17.11
C PRO A 109 1.56 9.86 -15.62
N VAL A 110 2.23 10.97 -15.30
CA VAL A 110 2.35 11.49 -13.93
C VAL A 110 0.98 11.88 -13.39
N PHE A 111 0.20 12.59 -14.19
CA PHE A 111 -1.15 12.99 -13.82
C PHE A 111 -2.03 11.77 -13.53
N VAL A 112 -2.07 10.81 -14.46
CA VAL A 112 -2.85 9.56 -14.32
C VAL A 112 -2.42 8.74 -13.10
N ALA A 113 -1.12 8.70 -12.80
CA ALA A 113 -0.61 7.97 -11.64
C ALA A 113 -1.00 8.62 -10.29
N LEU A 114 -1.18 9.95 -10.25
CA LEU A 114 -1.36 10.72 -9.02
C LEU A 114 -2.80 11.21 -8.78
N GLU A 115 -3.64 11.29 -9.81
CA GLU A 115 -4.99 11.91 -9.74
C GLU A 115 -5.92 11.28 -8.68
N LYS A 116 -5.70 10.01 -8.32
CA LYS A 116 -6.50 9.31 -7.31
C LYS A 116 -6.10 9.65 -5.87
N GLU A 117 -4.87 10.08 -5.65
CA GLU A 117 -4.33 10.39 -4.31
C GLU A 117 -4.28 11.90 -4.06
N TYR A 118 -4.15 12.73 -5.10
CA TYR A 118 -3.88 14.16 -4.98
C TYR A 118 -4.89 15.04 -5.72
N ALA A 119 -5.20 16.21 -5.14
CA ALA A 119 -5.93 17.28 -5.82
C ALA A 119 -4.93 18.16 -6.58
N ILE A 120 -4.80 17.93 -7.89
CA ILE A 120 -3.77 18.55 -8.73
C ILE A 120 -4.29 19.85 -9.35
N SER A 121 -3.45 20.89 -9.36
CA SER A 121 -3.70 22.17 -10.03
C SER A 121 -2.42 22.68 -10.68
N MET A 122 -2.57 23.51 -11.73
CA MET A 122 -1.45 24.06 -12.51
C MET A 122 -1.36 25.57 -12.27
N ALA A 123 -0.17 26.09 -11.94
CA ALA A 123 0.06 27.53 -11.80
C ALA A 123 0.24 28.18 -13.17
N GLN A 124 -0.56 29.21 -13.49
CA GLN A 124 -0.44 29.98 -14.75
C GLN A 124 0.00 31.43 -14.51
N GLU A 125 0.35 31.77 -13.28
CA GLU A 125 0.77 33.08 -12.83
C GLU A 125 1.96 32.92 -11.86
N PRO A 126 2.76 33.99 -11.63
CA PRO A 126 3.81 33.99 -10.63
C PRO A 126 3.29 33.58 -9.24
N TYR A 127 4.18 33.04 -8.40
CA TYR A 127 3.76 32.63 -7.06
C TYR A 127 3.35 33.83 -6.19
N SER A 128 2.23 33.66 -5.49
CA SER A 128 1.72 34.62 -4.50
C SER A 128 1.43 33.93 -3.17
N ASP A 129 1.46 34.67 -2.06
CA ASP A 129 1.10 34.14 -0.74
C ASP A 129 -0.34 33.57 -0.76
N ALA A 130 -1.25 34.19 -1.52
CA ALA A 130 -2.62 33.72 -1.69
C ALA A 130 -2.68 32.36 -2.43
N THR A 131 -1.89 32.20 -3.50
CA THR A 131 -1.79 30.96 -4.24
C THR A 131 -1.26 29.83 -3.36
N LEU A 132 -0.18 30.09 -2.61
CA LEU A 132 0.51 29.09 -1.79
C LEU A 132 -0.24 28.73 -0.49
N ALA A 133 -0.99 29.66 0.11
CA ALA A 133 -1.71 29.44 1.37
C ALA A 133 -2.73 28.29 1.33
N THR A 134 -3.16 27.90 0.12
CA THR A 134 -4.16 26.85 -0.09
C THR A 134 -3.58 25.52 -0.56
N LYS A 135 -2.24 25.38 -0.65
CA LYS A 135 -1.55 24.23 -1.24
C LYS A 135 -0.71 23.50 -0.21
N ASP A 136 -0.72 22.18 -0.27
CA ASP A 136 0.08 21.32 0.60
C ASP A 136 1.49 21.12 0.04
N ALA A 137 1.63 21.09 -1.29
CA ALA A 137 2.93 21.07 -1.95
C ALA A 137 2.96 21.78 -3.31
N VAL A 138 4.16 22.20 -3.70
CA VAL A 138 4.50 22.79 -5.00
C VAL A 138 5.50 21.90 -5.72
N VAL A 139 5.34 21.73 -7.03
CA VAL A 139 6.25 20.95 -7.89
C VAL A 139 6.72 21.83 -9.05
N ILE A 140 8.00 22.13 -9.11
CA ILE A 140 8.64 22.83 -10.23
C ILE A 140 9.30 21.79 -11.13
N VAL A 141 8.97 21.82 -12.42
CA VAL A 141 9.38 20.80 -13.38
C VAL A 141 10.16 21.48 -14.50
N ASN A 142 11.48 21.31 -14.50
CA ASN A 142 12.40 21.68 -15.59
C ASN A 142 12.04 23.01 -16.30
N PRO A 143 12.12 24.17 -15.59
CA PRO A 143 11.69 25.46 -16.11
C PRO A 143 12.48 25.89 -17.35
N ASP A 144 11.86 26.65 -18.24
CA ASP A 144 12.42 26.98 -19.56
C ASP A 144 13.68 27.84 -19.45
N ASN A 145 14.72 27.48 -20.20
CA ASN A 145 15.99 28.22 -20.19
C ASN A 145 15.90 29.52 -21.02
N PRO A 146 16.08 30.72 -20.44
CA PRO A 146 16.06 31.99 -21.18
C PRO A 146 17.19 32.12 -22.22
N LYS A 147 18.25 31.32 -22.10
CA LYS A 147 19.33 31.26 -23.12
C LYS A 147 18.86 30.61 -24.42
N LEU A 148 17.86 29.72 -24.35
CA LEU A 148 17.28 29.03 -25.50
C LEU A 148 15.98 29.71 -25.98
N ASP A 149 15.21 30.27 -25.04
CA ASP A 149 14.00 31.03 -25.32
C ASP A 149 13.98 32.34 -24.51
N PRO A 150 14.32 33.50 -25.12
CA PRO A 150 14.37 34.78 -24.42
C PRO A 150 13.05 35.25 -23.80
N THR A 151 11.94 34.59 -24.11
CA THR A 151 10.61 34.91 -23.56
C THR A 151 10.20 33.97 -22.42
N ALA A 152 11.09 33.09 -21.96
CA ALA A 152 10.89 32.25 -20.79
C ALA A 152 10.67 33.11 -19.53
N ASN A 153 9.63 32.77 -18.75
CA ASN A 153 9.43 33.39 -17.44
C ASN A 153 10.41 32.76 -16.44
N VAL A 154 11.20 33.59 -15.79
CA VAL A 154 12.20 33.16 -14.82
C VAL A 154 11.72 33.48 -13.40
N LEU A 155 11.97 32.57 -12.45
CA LEU A 155 11.69 32.79 -11.05
C LEU A 155 12.34 34.09 -10.54
N THR A 156 11.55 34.93 -9.90
CA THR A 156 12.05 36.17 -9.29
C THR A 156 12.61 35.93 -7.89
N ASP A 157 13.46 36.84 -7.42
CA ASP A 157 13.97 36.84 -6.03
C ASP A 157 12.84 36.87 -4.99
N ALA A 158 11.75 37.57 -5.30
CA ALA A 158 10.58 37.65 -4.44
C ALA A 158 9.86 36.30 -4.32
N GLU A 159 9.70 35.57 -5.43
CA GLU A 159 9.13 34.22 -5.46
C GLU A 159 10.03 33.22 -4.72
N ILE A 160 11.34 33.28 -4.94
CA ILE A 160 12.31 32.44 -4.21
C ILE A 160 12.17 32.67 -2.70
N ALA A 161 12.13 33.92 -2.26
CA ALA A 161 11.94 34.24 -0.85
C ALA A 161 10.59 33.74 -0.31
N MET A 162 9.55 33.78 -1.12
CA MET A 162 8.21 33.31 -0.78
C MET A 162 8.15 31.79 -0.65
N LEU A 163 8.69 31.05 -1.62
CA LEU A 163 8.79 29.59 -1.61
C LEU A 163 9.59 29.09 -0.40
N ARG A 164 10.68 29.79 -0.04
CA ARG A 164 11.44 29.49 1.18
C ARG A 164 10.59 29.63 2.45
N ARG A 165 9.87 30.74 2.60
CA ARG A 165 8.94 30.94 3.73
C ARG A 165 7.81 29.92 3.74
N TYR A 166 7.29 29.55 2.57
CA TYR A 166 6.25 28.53 2.42
C TYR A 166 6.72 27.18 2.97
N VAL A 167 7.93 26.75 2.59
CA VAL A 167 8.53 25.51 3.09
C VAL A 167 8.82 25.60 4.59
N GLU A 168 9.39 26.70 5.08
CA GLU A 168 9.67 26.91 6.51
C GLU A 168 8.40 26.79 7.37
N LYS A 169 7.26 27.22 6.84
CA LYS A 169 5.93 27.18 7.51
C LYS A 169 5.23 25.82 7.45
N GLY A 170 5.74 24.85 6.68
CA GLY A 170 5.18 23.50 6.62
C GLY A 170 4.77 23.02 5.22
N GLY A 171 4.85 23.87 4.20
CA GLY A 171 4.64 23.46 2.82
C GLY A 171 5.76 22.55 2.30
N SER A 172 5.46 21.73 1.31
CA SER A 172 6.49 20.93 0.64
C SER A 172 6.81 21.48 -0.75
N LEU A 173 8.08 21.49 -1.13
CA LEU A 173 8.52 21.90 -2.46
C LEU A 173 9.35 20.79 -3.09
N MET A 174 8.98 20.39 -4.30
CA MET A 174 9.78 19.51 -5.14
C MET A 174 10.28 20.28 -6.36
N VAL A 175 11.56 20.11 -6.68
CA VAL A 175 12.17 20.60 -7.91
C VAL A 175 12.69 19.38 -8.68
N MET A 176 12.23 19.21 -9.91
CA MET A 176 12.73 18.21 -10.84
C MET A 176 13.50 18.91 -11.95
N ILE A 177 14.76 18.54 -12.12
CA ILE A 177 15.65 19.04 -13.18
C ILE A 177 16.08 17.88 -14.08
N ASN A 178 16.85 18.16 -15.12
CA ASN A 178 17.49 17.15 -15.94
C ASN A 178 19.01 17.37 -16.00
N SER A 179 19.75 16.56 -16.78
CA SER A 179 21.11 16.91 -17.16
C SER A 179 21.10 18.02 -18.22
N GLY A 180 22.07 18.94 -18.13
CA GLY A 180 22.28 20.01 -19.11
C GLY A 180 23.70 19.98 -19.68
N GLY A 181 23.96 20.73 -20.75
CA GLY A 181 25.30 20.87 -21.34
C GLY A 181 25.35 20.82 -22.87
N GLU A 182 26.55 20.99 -23.42
CA GLU A 182 26.80 20.91 -24.87
C GLU A 182 26.46 19.50 -25.39
N GLY A 183 25.36 19.39 -26.16
CA GLY A 183 24.80 18.12 -26.64
C GLY A 183 23.42 17.77 -26.06
N ARG A 184 22.96 18.48 -25.03
CA ARG A 184 21.65 18.27 -24.36
C ARG A 184 20.78 19.52 -24.35
N ALA A 185 20.97 20.43 -25.31
CA ALA A 185 20.22 21.69 -25.36
C ALA A 185 18.69 21.50 -25.36
N ALA A 186 18.16 20.37 -25.84
CA ALA A 186 16.72 20.07 -25.82
C ALA A 186 16.18 19.62 -24.45
N GLU A 187 17.05 19.45 -23.45
CA GLU A 187 16.74 19.03 -22.08
C GLU A 187 17.19 20.07 -21.02
N ASP A 188 17.88 21.11 -21.47
CA ASP A 188 18.46 22.17 -20.64
C ASP A 188 17.40 23.09 -20.02
N PHE A 189 17.69 23.70 -18.87
CA PHE A 189 16.70 24.41 -18.05
C PHE A 189 17.26 25.71 -17.48
N GLU A 190 16.40 26.55 -16.91
CA GLU A 190 16.82 27.77 -16.21
C GLU A 190 17.69 27.42 -14.99
N ASP A 191 18.98 27.71 -15.06
CA ASP A 191 19.97 27.23 -14.10
C ASP A 191 20.47 28.29 -13.11
N VAL A 192 20.08 29.55 -13.27
CA VAL A 192 20.58 30.65 -12.43
C VAL A 192 19.69 30.85 -11.22
N GLN A 193 18.41 31.13 -11.42
CA GLN A 193 17.45 31.40 -10.34
C GLN A 193 17.01 30.10 -9.66
N LEU A 194 16.85 29.01 -10.41
CA LEU A 194 16.57 27.71 -9.83
C LEU A 194 17.71 27.23 -8.92
N ARG A 195 18.98 27.50 -9.29
CA ARG A 195 20.13 27.15 -8.44
C ARG A 195 20.17 28.02 -7.19
N LYS A 196 19.82 29.31 -7.31
CA LYS A 196 19.65 30.20 -6.14
C LYS A 196 18.58 29.67 -5.18
N LEU A 197 17.45 29.16 -5.69
CA LEU A 197 16.41 28.52 -4.89
C LEU A 197 16.93 27.26 -4.18
N ALA A 198 17.51 26.32 -4.92
CA ALA A 198 17.99 25.04 -4.39
C ALA A 198 19.09 25.24 -3.33
N ARG A 199 20.05 26.13 -3.59
CA ARG A 199 21.11 26.48 -2.62
C ARG A 199 20.55 27.14 -1.36
N GLY A 200 19.43 27.86 -1.47
CA GLY A 200 18.69 28.39 -0.32
C GLY A 200 18.20 27.31 0.66
N PHE A 201 18.15 26.04 0.23
CA PHE A 201 17.84 24.86 1.04
C PHE A 201 19.05 23.92 1.25
N GLY A 202 20.25 24.37 0.86
CA GLY A 202 21.51 23.65 0.99
C GLY A 202 21.70 22.52 -0.01
N LEU A 203 20.99 22.51 -1.14
CA LEU A 203 21.20 21.55 -2.21
C LEU A 203 21.70 22.24 -3.49
N ASP A 204 22.42 21.50 -4.31
CA ASP A 204 22.89 21.93 -5.63
C ASP A 204 22.98 20.70 -6.56
N TRP A 205 23.37 20.88 -7.82
CA TRP A 205 23.60 19.78 -8.76
C TRP A 205 24.94 19.92 -9.51
N ASN A 206 25.42 18.76 -9.97
CA ASN A 206 26.57 18.67 -10.86
C ASN A 206 26.16 18.97 -12.31
N SER A 207 27.12 19.45 -13.10
CA SER A 207 26.99 19.51 -14.56
C SER A 207 27.50 18.21 -15.16
N ASP A 208 26.92 17.10 -14.70
CA ASP A 208 27.17 15.76 -15.21
C ASP A 208 25.88 15.18 -15.81
N ASP A 209 26.00 14.02 -16.43
CA ASP A 209 24.89 13.33 -17.06
C ASP A 209 25.09 11.84 -16.81
N THR A 210 24.17 11.28 -16.03
CA THR A 210 24.17 9.88 -15.62
C THR A 210 23.89 8.94 -16.79
N HIS A 211 23.50 9.47 -17.95
CA HIS A 211 22.85 8.70 -19.00
C HIS A 211 21.59 7.99 -18.48
N TYR A 212 20.90 7.28 -19.37
CA TYR A 212 19.90 6.29 -18.98
C TYR A 212 20.52 5.25 -18.06
N SER A 213 19.97 5.09 -16.86
CA SER A 213 20.45 4.12 -15.88
C SER A 213 19.30 3.39 -15.20
N ASP A 214 19.42 2.06 -15.12
CA ASP A 214 18.50 1.22 -14.36
C ASP A 214 19.07 1.03 -12.95
N VAL A 215 18.40 1.65 -11.98
CA VAL A 215 18.78 1.62 -10.56
C VAL A 215 18.09 0.43 -9.90
N PHE A 216 18.88 -0.51 -9.39
CA PHE A 216 18.35 -1.62 -8.60
C PHE A 216 17.89 -1.12 -7.23
N ILE A 217 16.59 -1.21 -6.98
CA ILE A 217 15.99 -0.86 -5.70
C ILE A 217 15.89 -2.17 -4.91
N GLY A 218 16.91 -2.45 -4.08
CA GLY A 218 16.97 -3.70 -3.33
C GLY A 218 15.79 -3.90 -2.38
N GLU A 219 15.54 -5.15 -1.96
CA GLU A 219 14.42 -5.51 -1.07
C GLU A 219 14.47 -4.84 0.32
N THR A 220 15.61 -4.27 0.69
CA THR A 220 15.86 -3.60 1.97
C THR A 220 16.00 -2.09 1.82
N HIS A 221 15.67 -1.53 0.64
CA HIS A 221 15.85 -0.10 0.37
C HIS A 221 15.08 0.76 1.40
N PRO A 222 15.70 1.79 2.00
CA PRO A 222 15.14 2.48 3.16
C PRO A 222 13.91 3.34 2.86
N TYR A 223 13.76 3.78 1.61
CA TYR A 223 12.77 4.81 1.24
C TYR A 223 11.76 4.37 0.18
N PHE A 224 12.03 3.24 -0.47
CA PHE A 224 11.23 2.70 -1.56
C PHE A 224 11.07 1.20 -1.36
N TYR A 225 9.89 0.67 -1.66
CA TYR A 225 9.56 -0.74 -1.44
C TYR A 225 8.76 -1.29 -2.62
N ASP A 226 8.80 -2.62 -2.80
CA ASP A 226 8.14 -3.33 -3.91
C ASP A 226 8.51 -2.83 -5.31
N VAL A 227 9.67 -2.21 -5.45
CA VAL A 227 10.27 -1.80 -6.72
C VAL A 227 11.55 -2.61 -6.88
N PRO A 228 11.71 -3.44 -7.92
CA PRO A 228 12.98 -4.10 -8.18
C PRO A 228 13.95 -3.19 -8.93
N ILE A 229 13.43 -2.44 -9.91
CA ILE A 229 14.22 -1.58 -10.80
C ILE A 229 13.49 -0.26 -10.99
N PHE A 230 14.25 0.83 -10.93
CA PHE A 230 13.83 2.18 -11.27
C PHE A 230 14.66 2.69 -12.44
N HIS A 231 14.02 3.14 -13.51
CA HIS A 231 14.69 3.75 -14.64
C HIS A 231 14.91 5.25 -14.41
N TYR A 232 16.17 5.66 -14.31
CA TYR A 232 16.60 7.05 -14.24
C TYR A 232 16.88 7.59 -15.66
N GLY A 233 16.01 8.50 -16.12
CA GLY A 233 15.83 8.97 -17.49
C GLY A 233 16.87 9.97 -18.00
N SER A 234 18.13 9.85 -17.54
CA SER A 234 19.28 10.64 -17.95
C SER A 234 19.48 12.01 -17.31
N GLY A 235 19.29 12.07 -15.99
CA GLY A 235 19.53 13.27 -15.20
C GLY A 235 20.99 13.50 -14.79
N CYS A 236 21.16 14.25 -13.70
CA CYS A 236 22.45 14.62 -13.10
C CYS A 236 22.53 14.17 -11.64
N THR A 237 23.74 14.14 -11.08
CA THR A 237 23.93 13.91 -9.65
C THR A 237 23.81 15.21 -8.85
N LEU A 238 23.40 15.08 -7.60
CA LEU A 238 23.12 16.17 -6.68
C LEU A 238 24.23 16.34 -5.66
N LYS A 239 24.43 17.59 -5.22
CA LYS A 239 25.35 17.97 -4.15
C LYS A 239 24.55 18.35 -2.90
N ILE A 240 25.02 17.86 -1.77
CA ILE A 240 24.57 18.28 -0.45
C ILE A 240 25.57 19.31 0.05
N LEU A 241 25.13 20.55 0.26
CA LEU A 241 25.98 21.63 0.75
C LEU A 241 26.06 21.59 2.29
N PRO A 242 27.12 22.14 2.90
CA PRO A 242 27.31 22.12 4.36
C PRO A 242 26.16 22.73 5.17
N GLU A 243 25.43 23.69 4.59
CA GLU A 243 24.28 24.37 5.20
C GLU A 243 22.96 23.60 5.11
N ALA A 244 22.93 22.43 4.44
CA ALA A 244 21.74 21.60 4.32
C ALA A 244 21.21 21.17 5.69
N LYS A 245 19.94 21.43 5.97
CA LYS A 245 19.29 21.01 7.20
C LYS A 245 18.70 19.60 7.06
N ASN A 246 19.24 18.65 7.82
CA ASN A 246 18.81 17.26 7.85
C ASN A 246 18.68 16.61 6.46
N PRO A 247 19.76 16.63 5.64
CA PRO A 247 19.71 16.05 4.31
C PRO A 247 19.52 14.53 4.40
N THR A 248 18.66 14.01 3.53
CA THR A 248 18.38 12.58 3.37
C THR A 248 18.52 12.24 1.89
N VAL A 249 19.46 11.36 1.56
CA VAL A 249 19.57 10.82 0.20
C VAL A 249 18.52 9.74 0.04
N LEU A 250 17.48 10.02 -0.76
CA LEU A 250 16.41 9.06 -1.02
C LEU A 250 16.82 8.04 -2.08
N MET A 251 17.70 8.41 -3.01
CA MET A 251 18.15 7.54 -4.10
C MET A 251 19.59 7.87 -4.50
N GLN A 252 20.42 6.84 -4.57
CA GLN A 252 21.71 6.89 -5.25
C GLN A 252 21.51 6.49 -6.71
N VAL A 253 22.21 7.16 -7.62
CA VAL A 253 22.20 6.87 -9.06
C VAL A 253 23.63 6.68 -9.55
N ALA A 254 23.79 5.92 -10.62
CA ALA A 254 25.06 5.71 -11.28
C ALA A 254 24.83 5.54 -12.78
N SER A 255 25.79 5.97 -13.60
CA SER A 255 25.75 5.68 -15.02
C SER A 255 25.82 4.18 -15.29
N ASP A 256 25.06 3.74 -16.29
CA ASP A 256 25.03 2.33 -16.68
C ASP A 256 26.41 1.90 -17.20
N ALA A 257 26.85 0.71 -16.78
CA ALA A 257 28.13 0.12 -17.18
C ALA A 257 28.26 -0.07 -18.71
N GLY A 258 27.13 -0.09 -19.44
CA GLY A 258 27.09 -0.11 -20.91
C GLY A 258 27.60 1.18 -21.58
N TYR A 259 27.80 2.27 -20.84
CA TYR A 259 28.29 3.56 -21.34
C TYR A 259 29.67 3.89 -20.75
N PRO A 260 30.76 3.32 -21.31
CA PRO A 260 32.11 3.46 -20.74
C PRO A 260 32.69 4.88 -20.87
N ASP A 261 32.07 5.75 -21.69
CA ASP A 261 32.44 7.15 -21.82
C ASP A 261 32.06 7.98 -20.59
N ARG A 262 31.29 7.41 -19.65
CA ARG A 262 30.77 8.11 -18.47
C ARG A 262 30.89 7.23 -17.23
N ASN A 263 31.43 7.80 -16.16
CA ASN A 263 31.51 7.16 -14.86
C ASN A 263 31.01 8.12 -13.79
N VAL A 264 29.69 8.32 -13.78
CA VAL A 264 29.00 9.25 -12.89
C VAL A 264 28.31 8.44 -11.81
N LYS A 265 28.51 8.78 -10.54
CA LYS A 265 27.83 8.14 -9.41
C LYS A 265 27.62 9.13 -8.28
N GLY A 266 26.42 9.17 -7.72
CA GLY A 266 26.12 10.04 -6.59
C GLY A 266 24.62 10.09 -6.25
N PRO A 267 24.22 11.01 -5.36
CA PRO A 267 22.82 11.20 -5.02
C PRO A 267 22.01 11.66 -6.25
N GLY A 268 20.91 11.00 -6.57
CA GLY A 268 20.00 11.41 -7.66
C GLY A 268 18.68 12.01 -7.15
N ILE A 269 18.28 11.68 -5.92
CA ILE A 269 17.13 12.26 -5.23
C ILE A 269 17.52 12.57 -3.79
N VAL A 270 17.39 13.84 -3.39
CA VAL A 270 17.74 14.31 -2.05
C VAL A 270 16.61 15.13 -1.47
N MET A 271 16.30 14.88 -0.20
CA MET A 271 15.32 15.61 0.58
C MET A 271 15.98 16.33 1.75
N THR A 272 15.60 17.57 2.03
CA THR A 272 15.98 18.34 3.23
C THR A 272 14.74 18.75 4.03
N ARG A 273 14.93 19.11 5.30
CA ARG A 273 13.88 19.60 6.21
C ARG A 273 14.21 20.98 6.77
N PRO A 274 14.09 22.03 5.96
CA PRO A 274 14.32 23.40 6.40
C PRO A 274 13.06 23.89 7.15
N GLY A 275 13.06 23.72 8.48
CA GLY A 275 11.91 24.11 9.31
C GLY A 275 10.86 23.00 9.42
N LYS A 276 9.58 23.34 9.20
CA LYS A 276 8.46 22.39 9.33
C LYS A 276 8.11 21.64 8.04
N GLY A 277 8.50 22.20 6.90
CA GLY A 277 8.24 21.62 5.58
C GLY A 277 9.41 20.82 5.04
N LYS A 278 9.34 20.52 3.74
CA LYS A 278 10.27 19.63 3.05
C LYS A 278 10.67 20.24 1.72
N PHE A 279 11.94 20.12 1.37
CA PHE A 279 12.43 20.41 0.03
C PHE A 279 12.99 19.13 -0.58
N ILE A 280 12.57 18.75 -1.79
CA ILE A 280 13.06 17.57 -2.51
C ILE A 280 13.63 18.03 -3.85
N LEU A 281 14.90 17.72 -4.11
CA LEU A 281 15.53 17.92 -5.40
C LEU A 281 15.67 16.56 -6.09
N VAL A 282 15.18 16.46 -7.31
CA VAL A 282 15.24 15.29 -8.18
C VAL A 282 16.11 15.67 -9.38
N GLY A 283 17.24 14.99 -9.56
CA GLY A 283 18.20 15.29 -10.62
C GLY A 283 17.74 14.88 -12.03
N ASP A 284 16.59 14.20 -12.13
CA ASP A 284 16.02 13.76 -13.39
C ASP A 284 14.50 13.99 -13.48
N ASN A 285 14.09 14.53 -14.61
CA ASN A 285 12.71 14.73 -14.99
C ASN A 285 12.24 13.70 -16.03
N GLY A 286 13.16 13.14 -16.81
CA GLY A 286 12.89 12.19 -17.88
C GLY A 286 12.32 10.86 -17.39
N SER A 287 12.61 10.46 -16.15
CA SER A 287 12.04 9.25 -15.50
C SER A 287 10.52 9.22 -15.50
N TRP A 288 9.88 10.37 -15.49
CA TRP A 288 8.43 10.52 -15.26
C TRP A 288 7.63 10.71 -16.54
N THR A 289 8.25 10.51 -17.71
CA THR A 289 7.60 10.68 -19.01
C THR A 289 7.15 9.34 -19.59
N GLY A 290 7.24 9.14 -20.92
CA GLY A 290 7.10 7.83 -21.55
C GLY A 290 8.05 6.75 -21.01
N ASN A 291 9.10 7.11 -20.25
CA ASN A 291 9.88 6.15 -19.48
C ASN A 291 9.07 5.41 -18.41
N MET A 292 7.90 5.92 -18.01
CA MET A 292 6.95 5.20 -17.15
C MET A 292 6.37 3.95 -17.82
N SER A 293 6.45 3.83 -19.15
CA SER A 293 5.94 2.69 -19.92
C SER A 293 6.98 1.57 -20.12
N ARG A 294 8.14 1.64 -19.47
CA ARG A 294 9.18 0.60 -19.58
C ARG A 294 8.73 -0.69 -18.89
N PRO A 295 8.65 -1.84 -19.57
CA PRO A 295 8.04 -3.04 -19.01
C PRO A 295 8.88 -3.76 -17.94
N TRP A 296 10.14 -3.37 -17.74
CA TRP A 296 11.03 -3.96 -16.74
C TRP A 296 11.34 -3.03 -15.56
N ALA A 297 10.78 -1.81 -15.53
CA ALA A 297 11.01 -0.83 -14.47
C ALA A 297 9.67 -0.37 -13.86
N GLU A 298 9.66 -0.11 -12.55
CA GLU A 298 8.45 0.27 -11.80
C GLU A 298 8.45 1.77 -11.47
N ASN A 299 8.69 2.62 -12.48
CA ASN A 299 8.78 4.08 -12.33
C ASN A 299 7.50 4.69 -11.71
N GLU A 300 6.32 4.19 -12.08
CA GLU A 300 5.05 4.65 -11.49
C GLU A 300 5.00 4.42 -9.97
N ARG A 301 5.51 3.27 -9.51
CA ARG A 301 5.51 2.93 -8.08
C ARG A 301 6.49 3.81 -7.30
N ILE A 302 7.67 4.08 -7.86
CA ILE A 302 8.60 5.08 -7.30
C ILE A 302 7.95 6.45 -7.25
N LEU A 303 7.33 6.90 -8.34
CA LEU A 303 6.65 8.21 -8.42
C LEU A 303 5.62 8.37 -7.30
N LYS A 304 4.70 7.40 -7.14
CA LYS A 304 3.68 7.42 -6.09
C LYS A 304 4.31 7.47 -4.69
N GLN A 305 5.36 6.69 -4.45
CA GLN A 305 6.06 6.68 -3.15
C GLN A 305 6.83 7.99 -2.91
N LEU A 306 7.47 8.55 -3.93
CA LEU A 306 8.19 9.81 -3.88
C LEU A 306 7.25 10.97 -3.55
N PHE A 307 6.09 11.05 -4.22
CA PHE A 307 5.10 12.11 -3.98
C PHE A 307 4.49 12.04 -2.58
N ARG A 308 4.40 10.85 -1.96
CA ARG A 308 3.96 10.74 -0.56
C ARG A 308 4.87 11.50 0.41
N TYR A 309 6.17 11.64 0.10
CA TYR A 309 7.05 12.44 0.94
C TYR A 309 6.66 13.91 0.97
N LEU A 310 5.92 14.43 -0.02
CA LEU A 310 5.42 15.80 -0.05
C LEU A 310 4.22 16.06 0.86
N LYS A 311 3.57 15.02 1.41
CA LYS A 311 2.48 15.20 2.36
C LYS A 311 2.95 16.01 3.58
N PRO A 312 2.16 16.98 4.09
CA PRO A 312 2.51 17.72 5.29
C PRO A 312 2.77 16.76 6.46
N ASP A 313 3.82 17.02 7.24
CA ASP A 313 4.18 16.16 8.38
C ASP A 313 3.02 16.03 9.37
N GLN A 314 2.66 14.79 9.72
CA GLN A 314 1.61 14.45 10.69
C GLN A 314 2.21 13.86 11.98
N GLY A 315 3.53 13.91 12.13
CA GLY A 315 4.25 13.33 13.26
C GLY A 315 4.19 11.80 13.26
N VAL A 316 3.87 11.17 12.13
CA VAL A 316 3.90 9.71 12.03
C VAL A 316 5.35 9.26 11.97
N LYS A 317 5.70 8.32 12.83
CA LYS A 317 7.04 7.73 12.84
C LYS A 317 6.98 6.38 12.15
N THR A 318 8.01 6.08 11.38
CA THR A 318 8.25 4.71 10.93
C THR A 318 8.48 3.79 12.13
N PRO A 319 8.30 2.46 11.99
CA PRO A 319 8.49 1.53 13.08
C PRO A 319 9.87 1.70 13.71
N GLN A 320 9.92 2.02 15.01
CA GLN A 320 11.17 2.02 15.74
C GLN A 320 11.43 0.58 16.14
N LEU A 321 12.39 -0.06 15.46
CA LEU A 321 12.90 -1.39 15.79
C LEU A 321 14.27 -1.18 16.43
N PRO A 322 14.40 -0.89 17.74
CA PRO A 322 15.71 -0.63 18.31
C PRO A 322 16.55 -1.89 18.32
N ALA A 323 17.81 -1.78 17.88
CA ALA A 323 18.77 -2.89 17.93
C ALA A 323 18.84 -3.50 19.34
N ASP A 324 19.02 -4.83 19.38
CA ASP A 324 19.13 -5.64 20.60
C ASP A 324 17.87 -5.65 21.49
N LYS A 325 16.77 -5.05 21.04
CA LYS A 325 15.46 -5.15 21.71
C LYS A 325 14.76 -6.45 21.33
N SER A 326 13.98 -6.98 22.27
CA SER A 326 13.11 -8.13 22.05
C SER A 326 11.66 -7.82 22.39
N PHE A 327 10.74 -8.42 21.66
CA PHE A 327 9.29 -8.29 21.86
C PHE A 327 8.68 -9.69 21.98
N GLN A 328 7.88 -9.91 23.02
CA GLN A 328 7.23 -11.20 23.24
C GLN A 328 5.78 -11.13 22.83
N TYR A 329 5.34 -12.07 22.00
CA TYR A 329 3.99 -12.18 21.48
C TYR A 329 3.39 -13.52 21.89
N GLU A 330 2.14 -13.48 22.32
CA GLU A 330 1.27 -14.65 22.32
C GLU A 330 0.66 -14.82 20.93
N VAL A 331 0.69 -16.03 20.41
CA VAL A 331 0.16 -16.38 19.10
C VAL A 331 -1.02 -17.33 19.27
N THR A 332 -2.15 -16.99 18.67
CA THR A 332 -3.30 -17.88 18.54
C THR A 332 -3.65 -18.06 17.07
N VAL A 333 -4.02 -19.29 16.73
CA VAL A 333 -4.39 -19.72 15.40
C VAL A 333 -5.73 -20.42 15.49
N ALA A 334 -6.62 -20.14 14.55
CA ALA A 334 -7.89 -20.82 14.39
C ALA A 334 -8.19 -21.07 12.92
N GLU A 335 -8.63 -22.27 12.58
CA GLU A 335 -9.17 -22.62 11.28
C GLU A 335 -10.54 -23.27 11.41
N LEU A 336 -11.38 -23.08 10.39
CA LEU A 336 -12.71 -23.65 10.33
C LEU A 336 -13.06 -24.02 8.89
N GLN A 337 -13.61 -25.20 8.71
CA GLN A 337 -14.03 -25.72 7.42
C GLN A 337 -15.53 -25.98 7.39
N GLY A 338 -16.18 -25.41 6.38
CA GLY A 338 -17.55 -25.71 6.01
C GLY A 338 -17.52 -26.60 4.76
N ILE A 339 -17.39 -27.91 4.97
CA ILE A 339 -17.51 -28.91 3.91
C ILE A 339 -18.91 -29.53 4.01
N PRO A 340 -19.72 -29.48 2.95
CA PRO A 340 -21.05 -30.06 2.99
C PRO A 340 -21.02 -31.57 3.22
N VAL A 341 -22.04 -32.08 3.91
CA VAL A 341 -22.17 -33.52 4.21
C VAL A 341 -22.36 -34.40 2.98
N THR A 342 -22.70 -33.84 1.82
CA THR A 342 -22.82 -34.58 0.56
C THR A 342 -21.59 -34.47 -0.34
N ASN A 343 -20.61 -33.65 0.02
CA ASN A 343 -19.34 -33.53 -0.70
C ASN A 343 -18.37 -34.65 -0.25
N THR A 344 -17.71 -35.32 -1.19
CA THR A 344 -16.78 -36.44 -0.90
C THR A 344 -15.49 -35.98 -0.21
N LEU A 345 -15.15 -34.69 -0.24
CA LEU A 345 -14.02 -34.13 0.50
C LEU A 345 -14.15 -34.30 2.02
N LYS A 346 -15.37 -34.45 2.55
CA LYS A 346 -15.59 -34.71 3.99
C LYS A 346 -14.99 -36.05 4.45
N GLU A 347 -14.71 -36.95 3.51
CA GLU A 347 -14.18 -38.29 3.76
C GLU A 347 -12.65 -38.28 3.84
N MET A 348 -12.01 -37.14 3.52
CA MET A 348 -10.59 -36.96 3.74
C MET A 348 -10.27 -36.99 5.22
N GLU A 349 -9.16 -37.63 5.57
CA GLU A 349 -8.69 -37.60 6.95
C GLU A 349 -8.27 -36.18 7.32
N HIS A 350 -8.73 -35.74 8.50
CA HIS A 350 -8.34 -34.47 9.10
C HIS A 350 -7.65 -34.77 10.44
N PRO A 351 -6.42 -35.32 10.43
CA PRO A 351 -5.79 -35.96 11.60
C PRO A 351 -5.69 -35.06 12.84
N HIS A 352 -5.61 -33.75 12.64
CA HIS A 352 -5.50 -32.77 13.72
C HIS A 352 -6.77 -31.97 13.97
N PHE A 353 -7.83 -32.12 13.18
CA PHE A 353 -9.05 -31.33 13.36
C PHE A 353 -9.95 -31.95 14.42
N LYS A 354 -10.60 -31.08 15.20
CA LYS A 354 -11.73 -31.45 16.04
C LYS A 354 -13.03 -31.10 15.31
N MET A 355 -14.14 -31.71 15.73
CA MET A 355 -15.45 -31.43 15.15
C MET A 355 -16.21 -30.41 16.00
N PHE A 356 -16.65 -29.32 15.37
CA PHE A 356 -17.59 -28.37 15.92
C PHE A 356 -18.97 -28.63 15.33
N SER A 357 -19.92 -29.02 16.18
CA SER A 357 -21.29 -29.36 15.77
C SER A 357 -22.30 -28.35 16.33
N PRO A 358 -22.39 -27.13 15.78
CA PRO A 358 -23.32 -26.11 16.28
C PRO A 358 -24.78 -26.53 16.13
N ARG A 359 -25.07 -27.50 15.24
CA ARG A 359 -26.37 -28.12 15.02
C ARG A 359 -26.18 -29.60 14.67
N PRO A 360 -27.15 -30.50 14.94
CA PRO A 360 -27.02 -31.93 14.65
C PRO A 360 -26.74 -32.28 13.18
N ALA A 361 -27.16 -31.41 12.25
CA ALA A 361 -26.99 -31.60 10.81
C ALA A 361 -25.77 -30.87 10.22
N THR A 362 -24.90 -30.29 11.06
CA THR A 362 -23.77 -29.48 10.59
C THR A 362 -22.55 -29.77 11.45
N ASN A 363 -21.63 -30.53 10.87
CA ASN A 363 -20.35 -30.85 11.47
C ASN A 363 -19.28 -30.05 10.72
N MET A 364 -18.58 -29.16 11.43
CA MET A 364 -17.54 -28.32 10.87
C MET A 364 -16.20 -28.73 11.49
N PRO A 365 -15.25 -29.25 10.70
CA PRO A 365 -13.88 -29.41 11.17
C PRO A 365 -13.32 -28.04 11.60
N TYR A 366 -12.72 -27.97 12.79
CA TYR A 366 -11.94 -26.81 13.23
C TYR A 366 -10.59 -27.23 13.81
N LEU A 367 -9.63 -26.31 13.71
CA LEU A 367 -8.27 -26.48 14.20
C LEU A 367 -7.90 -25.25 15.03
N GLU A 368 -7.21 -25.46 16.15
CA GLU A 368 -6.67 -24.37 16.96
C GLU A 368 -5.21 -24.66 17.29
N ALA A 369 -4.40 -23.60 17.30
CA ALA A 369 -3.01 -23.67 17.74
C ALA A 369 -2.64 -22.49 18.62
N THR A 370 -1.66 -22.71 19.48
CA THR A 370 -1.05 -21.68 20.31
C THR A 370 0.47 -21.76 20.22
N ALA A 371 1.14 -20.61 20.35
CA ALA A 371 2.58 -20.52 20.46
C ALA A 371 3.00 -19.23 21.17
N ASP A 372 4.23 -19.21 21.66
CA ASP A 372 4.89 -17.99 22.12
C ASP A 372 5.99 -17.60 21.13
N LEU A 373 5.97 -16.35 20.69
CA LEU A 373 6.93 -15.83 19.72
C LEU A 373 7.77 -14.72 20.38
N THR A 374 9.10 -14.85 20.34
CA THR A 374 10.01 -13.77 20.73
C THR A 374 10.67 -13.19 19.50
N LEU A 375 10.29 -11.96 19.13
CA LEU A 375 10.87 -11.21 18.02
C LEU A 375 12.08 -10.43 18.53
N LYS A 376 13.27 -10.78 18.04
CA LYS A 376 14.55 -10.13 18.37
C LYS A 376 14.98 -9.25 17.22
N VAL A 377 15.39 -8.03 17.54
CA VAL A 377 15.94 -7.07 16.58
C VAL A 377 17.45 -7.13 16.63
N GLY A 378 18.09 -7.47 15.50
CA GLY A 378 19.53 -7.44 15.36
C GLY A 378 20.06 -6.03 15.09
N LYS A 379 21.38 -5.92 14.92
CA LYS A 379 22.04 -4.65 14.60
C LYS A 379 21.68 -4.19 13.19
N HIS A 380 21.34 -2.92 13.04
CA HIS A 380 20.97 -2.35 11.75
C HIS A 380 22.16 -2.30 10.79
N GLY A 381 21.87 -2.57 9.52
CA GLY A 381 22.84 -2.39 8.44
C GLY A 381 23.01 -0.92 8.03
N PRO A 382 23.88 -0.66 7.02
CA PRO A 382 24.09 0.67 6.46
C PRO A 382 22.81 1.34 5.94
N ASP A 383 21.87 0.55 5.42
CA ASP A 383 20.59 1.02 4.88
C ASP A 383 19.51 1.20 5.96
N GLU A 384 19.88 1.19 7.24
CA GLU A 384 18.96 1.21 8.40
C GLU A 384 17.98 0.02 8.44
N ALA A 385 18.17 -0.99 7.59
CA ALA A 385 17.37 -2.20 7.59
C ALA A 385 17.66 -3.03 8.85
N ALA A 386 16.60 -3.53 9.48
CA ALA A 386 16.64 -4.28 10.71
C ALA A 386 16.56 -5.79 10.41
N PRO A 387 17.63 -6.57 10.65
CA PRO A 387 17.52 -8.02 10.65
C PRO A 387 16.71 -8.47 11.88
N LEU A 388 15.75 -9.36 11.67
CA LEU A 388 14.83 -9.84 12.69
C LEU A 388 14.91 -11.36 12.81
N THR A 389 14.89 -11.85 14.04
CA THR A 389 14.74 -13.28 14.34
C THR A 389 13.54 -13.49 15.24
N ALA A 390 12.55 -14.24 14.77
CA ALA A 390 11.42 -14.68 15.57
C ALA A 390 11.66 -16.12 16.05
N ASP A 391 11.88 -16.26 17.36
CA ASP A 391 11.95 -17.54 18.06
C ASP A 391 10.52 -18.01 18.36
N VAL A 392 10.06 -19.09 17.70
CA VAL A 392 8.75 -19.72 17.93
C VAL A 392 8.93 -20.83 18.97
N ASN A 393 8.28 -20.69 20.12
CA ASN A 393 8.38 -21.60 21.25
C ASN A 393 7.01 -22.20 21.59
N GLY A 394 7.01 -23.48 21.95
CA GLY A 394 5.82 -24.14 22.49
C GLY A 394 4.65 -24.21 21.53
N PHE A 395 4.92 -24.20 20.21
CA PHE A 395 3.87 -24.35 19.21
C PHE A 395 3.18 -25.70 19.38
N ARG A 396 1.86 -25.71 19.50
CA ARG A 396 1.05 -26.94 19.60
C ARG A 396 -0.32 -26.75 18.97
N TRP A 397 -0.83 -27.81 18.37
CA TRP A 397 -2.23 -27.94 18.02
C TRP A 397 -3.01 -28.38 19.25
N PHE A 398 -4.06 -27.64 19.62
CA PHE A 398 -4.85 -27.93 20.82
C PHE A 398 -3.99 -28.20 22.07
N GLU A 399 -4.14 -29.39 22.65
CA GLU A 399 -3.46 -29.89 23.85
C GLU A 399 -2.33 -30.89 23.51
N GLU A 400 -1.89 -30.93 22.25
CA GLU A 400 -0.75 -31.76 21.84
C GLU A 400 0.54 -31.33 22.53
N THR A 401 1.53 -32.23 22.51
CA THR A 401 2.85 -31.94 23.08
C THR A 401 3.47 -30.74 22.36
N PRO A 402 3.95 -29.71 23.08
CA PRO A 402 4.58 -28.56 22.46
C PRO A 402 5.79 -28.96 21.64
N GLN A 403 5.87 -28.46 20.41
CA GLN A 403 7.03 -28.65 19.56
C GLN A 403 8.24 -27.90 20.13
N GLU A 404 9.43 -28.41 19.78
CA GLU A 404 10.69 -27.76 20.11
C GLU A 404 10.77 -26.34 19.52
N LYS A 405 11.64 -25.54 20.11
CA LYS A 405 11.93 -24.18 19.66
C LYS A 405 12.38 -24.18 18.19
N GLN A 406 11.73 -23.34 17.39
CA GLN A 406 12.00 -23.15 15.98
C GLN A 406 12.22 -21.66 15.66
N GLN A 407 12.70 -21.35 14.45
CA GLN A 407 13.14 -19.99 14.11
C GLN A 407 12.68 -19.54 12.74
N ILE A 408 12.34 -18.25 12.68
CA ILE A 408 12.05 -17.51 11.45
C ILE A 408 13.00 -16.31 11.40
N GLN A 409 13.70 -16.14 10.29
CA GLN A 409 14.56 -15.01 10.00
C GLN A 409 13.90 -14.16 8.92
N MET A 410 13.99 -12.84 9.03
CA MET A 410 13.48 -11.89 8.05
C MET A 410 14.22 -10.57 8.19
N VAL A 411 14.08 -9.68 7.21
CA VAL A 411 14.62 -8.32 7.27
C VAL A 411 13.47 -7.33 7.12
N ALA A 412 13.48 -6.25 7.90
CA ALA A 412 12.56 -5.14 7.75
C ALA A 412 13.31 -3.90 7.25
N SER A 413 12.83 -3.28 6.17
CA SER A 413 13.33 -1.96 5.77
C SER A 413 12.96 -0.89 6.80
N ARG A 414 13.57 0.30 6.71
CA ARG A 414 13.25 1.45 7.57
C ARG A 414 11.75 1.79 7.59
N GLN A 415 11.06 1.68 6.45
CA GLN A 415 9.61 1.93 6.36
C GLN A 415 8.76 0.78 6.91
N GLY A 416 9.36 -0.39 7.16
CA GLY A 416 8.68 -1.57 7.68
C GLY A 416 8.28 -2.59 6.60
N LYS A 417 8.87 -2.54 5.40
CA LYS A 417 8.67 -3.61 4.41
C LYS A 417 9.47 -4.84 4.84
N VAL A 418 8.81 -5.98 4.98
CA VAL A 418 9.45 -7.25 5.34
C VAL A 418 9.86 -8.02 4.08
N SER A 419 11.10 -8.51 4.06
CA SER A 419 11.70 -9.30 2.99
C SER A 419 12.59 -10.43 3.54
N GLN A 420 13.16 -11.25 2.64
CA GLN A 420 14.11 -12.34 2.95
C GLN A 420 13.64 -13.30 4.06
N LEU A 421 12.36 -13.68 4.02
CA LEU A 421 11.76 -14.54 5.04
C LEU A 421 12.21 -16.00 4.86
N VAL A 422 12.91 -16.53 5.86
CA VAL A 422 13.44 -17.90 5.90
C VAL A 422 13.08 -18.56 7.22
N ALA A 423 12.45 -19.74 7.16
CA ALA A 423 12.00 -20.47 8.35
C ALA A 423 12.61 -21.87 8.46
N LYS A 424 13.02 -22.25 9.68
CA LYS A 424 13.59 -23.55 10.02
C LYS A 424 12.70 -24.28 11.03
N GLY A 425 12.25 -25.47 10.64
CA GLY A 425 11.28 -26.28 11.39
C GLY A 425 9.86 -26.17 10.82
N GLN A 426 9.02 -27.17 11.09
CA GLN A 426 7.67 -27.27 10.52
C GLN A 426 6.74 -26.17 11.02
N ALA A 427 6.61 -25.98 12.33
CA ALA A 427 5.78 -24.91 12.92
C ALA A 427 6.25 -23.50 12.50
N ALA A 428 7.56 -23.27 12.46
CA ALA A 428 8.09 -21.99 11.98
C ALA A 428 7.73 -21.75 10.51
N ARG A 429 7.91 -22.74 9.62
CA ARG A 429 7.52 -22.62 8.21
C ARG A 429 6.02 -22.39 8.04
N TRP A 430 5.21 -23.06 8.86
CA TRP A 430 3.76 -22.91 8.83
C TRP A 430 3.32 -21.52 9.28
N LEU A 431 3.93 -20.96 10.33
CA LEU A 431 3.55 -19.65 10.89
C LEU A 431 4.16 -18.46 10.14
N ALA A 432 5.31 -18.64 9.51
CA ALA A 432 6.08 -17.57 8.88
C ALA A 432 5.31 -16.63 7.95
N PRO A 433 4.35 -17.09 7.12
CA PRO A 433 3.60 -16.20 6.23
C PRO A 433 2.87 -15.05 6.96
N ASP A 434 2.49 -15.28 8.21
CA ASP A 434 1.71 -14.31 8.98
C ASP A 434 2.58 -13.43 9.88
N VAL A 435 3.83 -13.84 10.16
CA VAL A 435 4.74 -13.14 11.08
C VAL A 435 5.11 -11.74 10.59
N SER A 436 5.02 -11.47 9.29
CA SER A 436 5.23 -10.11 8.75
C SER A 436 4.23 -9.08 9.32
N ILE A 437 3.09 -9.51 9.87
CA ILE A 437 2.12 -8.64 10.55
C ILE A 437 2.70 -7.94 11.80
N LEU A 438 3.86 -8.38 12.30
CA LEU A 438 4.53 -7.79 13.46
C LEU A 438 5.32 -6.52 13.13
N VAL A 439 5.50 -6.20 11.83
CA VAL A 439 6.16 -4.99 11.37
C VAL A 439 5.16 -4.19 10.52
N PRO A 440 4.80 -2.95 10.91
CA PRO A 440 3.88 -2.15 10.12
C PRO A 440 4.61 -1.41 9.01
N LEU A 441 4.12 -1.50 7.77
CA LEU A 441 4.61 -0.67 6.68
C LEU A 441 4.00 0.73 6.79
N LEU A 442 4.79 1.73 7.15
CA LEU A 442 4.37 3.13 7.24
C LEU A 442 5.23 3.95 6.25
N PRO A 443 4.71 4.34 5.08
CA PRO A 443 5.54 4.80 3.98
C PRO A 443 6.21 6.16 4.26
N VAL A 444 5.51 7.07 4.96
CA VAL A 444 5.99 8.42 5.22
C VAL A 444 5.45 8.98 6.53
N ASP A 445 6.06 10.06 6.99
CA ASP A 445 5.68 10.82 8.20
C ASP A 445 4.39 11.63 8.06
N GLY A 446 3.95 11.88 6.82
CA GLY A 446 2.77 12.68 6.50
C GLY A 446 1.45 11.93 6.33
N ILE A 447 1.37 10.64 6.67
CA ILE A 447 0.11 9.87 6.55
C ILE A 447 -0.90 10.25 7.65
N ARG A 448 -2.19 10.18 7.32
CA ARG A 448 -3.32 10.45 8.24
C ARG A 448 -4.45 9.43 8.10
N PRO A 449 -5.41 9.37 9.06
CA PRO A 449 -6.60 8.55 8.91
C PRO A 449 -7.31 8.81 7.56
N GLY A 450 -7.65 7.73 6.87
CA GLY A 450 -8.22 7.74 5.52
C GLY A 450 -7.21 7.64 4.38
N ASP A 451 -5.91 7.88 4.64
CA ASP A 451 -4.87 7.62 3.64
C ASP A 451 -4.70 6.13 3.39
N HIS A 452 -4.35 5.80 2.15
CA HIS A 452 -4.05 4.44 1.73
C HIS A 452 -2.79 4.39 0.85
N TRP A 453 -2.13 3.25 0.85
CA TRP A 453 -0.96 2.96 0.02
C TRP A 453 -0.94 1.50 -0.40
N GLU A 454 -0.36 1.24 -1.56
CA GLU A 454 -0.24 -0.09 -2.11
C GLU A 454 1.06 -0.76 -1.64
N SER A 455 1.02 -2.07 -1.42
CA SER A 455 2.14 -2.96 -1.13
C SER A 455 1.87 -4.35 -1.71
N ILE A 456 2.90 -5.06 -2.16
CA ILE A 456 2.81 -6.46 -2.60
C ILE A 456 2.96 -7.35 -1.37
N GLU A 457 1.87 -7.96 -0.92
CA GLU A 457 1.84 -8.79 0.29
C GLU A 457 1.46 -10.22 -0.04
N ASN A 458 1.90 -11.18 0.77
CA ASN A 458 1.50 -12.57 0.58
C ASN A 458 0.11 -12.83 1.17
N VAL A 459 -0.75 -13.46 0.38
CA VAL A 459 -2.01 -14.05 0.84
C VAL A 459 -1.78 -15.53 1.11
N ARG A 460 -2.05 -15.97 2.34
CA ARG A 460 -2.14 -17.39 2.71
C ARG A 460 -3.40 -17.98 2.08
N VAL A 461 -3.26 -19.11 1.39
CA VAL A 461 -4.39 -19.92 0.88
C VAL A 461 -4.71 -21.00 1.92
N PRO A 462 -5.88 -20.97 2.59
CA PRO A 462 -6.29 -22.05 3.49
C PRO A 462 -6.39 -23.40 2.77
N MET A 463 -5.97 -24.48 3.44
CA MET A 463 -5.95 -25.85 2.91
C MET A 463 -6.86 -26.78 3.71
N LEU A 464 -7.29 -27.89 3.10
CA LEU A 464 -8.14 -28.90 3.75
C LEU A 464 -7.47 -29.64 4.91
N ASN A 465 -6.17 -29.91 4.84
CA ASN A 465 -5.47 -30.57 5.95
C ASN A 465 -5.12 -29.61 7.10
N GLY A 466 -5.17 -28.30 6.86
CA GLY A 466 -4.84 -27.19 7.79
C GLY A 466 -3.40 -27.14 8.34
N THR A 467 -2.75 -28.29 8.48
CA THR A 467 -1.42 -28.49 9.06
C THR A 467 -0.30 -28.58 8.02
N ASP A 468 -0.66 -28.76 6.76
CA ASP A 468 0.25 -28.65 5.62
C ASP A 468 0.77 -27.21 5.44
N LEU A 469 1.90 -27.07 4.75
CA LEU A 469 2.45 -25.75 4.46
C LEU A 469 1.53 -25.02 3.46
N PRO A 470 0.96 -23.87 3.83
CA PRO A 470 0.01 -23.19 2.98
C PRO A 470 0.67 -22.63 1.71
N PRO A 471 0.00 -22.70 0.55
CA PRO A 471 0.38 -21.92 -0.61
C PRO A 471 0.30 -20.42 -0.30
N LEU A 472 1.27 -19.68 -0.82
CA LEU A 472 1.33 -18.22 -0.70
C LEU A 472 1.23 -17.59 -2.07
N LYS A 473 0.33 -16.61 -2.21
CA LYS A 473 0.15 -15.87 -3.46
C LYS A 473 0.50 -14.38 -3.23
N PRO A 474 1.61 -13.87 -3.80
CA PRO A 474 1.91 -12.45 -3.78
C PRO A 474 0.78 -11.67 -4.45
N THR A 475 0.26 -10.66 -3.77
CA THR A 475 -0.92 -9.90 -4.21
C THR A 475 -0.75 -8.42 -3.88
N PRO A 476 -1.00 -7.51 -4.83
CA PRO A 476 -1.12 -6.09 -4.52
C PRO A 476 -2.27 -5.84 -3.53
N MET A 477 -1.94 -5.31 -2.36
CA MET A 477 -2.88 -4.93 -1.31
C MET A 477 -2.86 -3.42 -1.08
N SER A 478 -4.04 -2.84 -0.88
CA SER A 478 -4.17 -1.48 -0.36
C SER A 478 -4.22 -1.52 1.17
N LEU A 479 -3.19 -0.97 1.80
CA LEU A 479 -3.15 -0.70 3.24
C LEU A 479 -3.78 0.66 3.49
N THR A 480 -4.60 0.77 4.54
CA THR A 480 -5.29 2.01 4.91
C THR A 480 -5.02 2.32 6.37
N TYR A 481 -4.65 3.56 6.66
CA TYR A 481 -4.66 4.08 8.03
C TYR A 481 -6.10 4.41 8.41
N ILE A 482 -6.71 3.60 9.27
CA ILE A 482 -8.14 3.71 9.60
C ILE A 482 -8.38 4.86 10.58
N ALA A 483 -7.77 4.80 11.76
CA ALA A 483 -7.96 5.80 12.80
C ALA A 483 -6.90 5.65 13.89
N ASP A 484 -6.74 6.71 14.67
CA ASP A 484 -6.19 6.59 16.02
C ASP A 484 -7.26 5.93 16.92
N THR A 485 -6.85 4.93 17.69
CA THR A 485 -7.69 4.14 18.59
C THR A 485 -6.95 3.85 19.90
N GLU A 486 -7.64 3.25 20.87
CA GLU A 486 -7.03 2.77 22.10
C GLU A 486 -7.14 1.25 22.16
N LEU A 487 -6.03 0.57 22.42
CA LEU A 487 -6.01 -0.87 22.66
C LEU A 487 -5.25 -1.13 23.97
N ASN A 488 -5.94 -1.72 24.95
CA ASN A 488 -5.39 -2.01 26.28
C ASN A 488 -4.73 -0.78 26.95
N GLY A 489 -5.38 0.39 26.88
CA GLY A 489 -4.85 1.64 27.44
C GLY A 489 -3.76 2.32 26.63
N ARG A 490 -3.35 1.75 25.47
CA ARG A 490 -2.31 2.32 24.60
C ARG A 490 -2.92 3.01 23.40
N ALA A 491 -2.46 4.22 23.12
CA ALA A 491 -2.85 4.94 21.91
C ALA A 491 -2.19 4.27 20.69
N CYS A 492 -3.02 3.76 19.78
CA CYS A 492 -2.59 2.98 18.61
C CYS A 492 -3.12 3.59 17.31
N ARG A 493 -2.37 3.43 16.22
CA ARG A 493 -2.84 3.58 14.85
C ARG A 493 -3.41 2.23 14.40
N LEU A 494 -4.64 2.21 13.92
CA LEU A 494 -5.20 1.01 13.28
C LEU A 494 -4.88 1.06 11.79
N ILE A 495 -4.01 0.16 11.34
CA ILE A 495 -3.72 -0.07 9.91
C ILE A 495 -4.47 -1.32 9.46
N ARG A 496 -5.10 -1.26 8.29
CA ARG A 496 -5.87 -2.37 7.74
C ARG A 496 -5.64 -2.57 6.26
N ALA A 497 -5.55 -3.82 5.83
CA ALA A 497 -5.73 -4.21 4.43
C ALA A 497 -6.90 -5.20 4.34
N THR A 498 -7.80 -4.99 3.40
CA THR A 498 -8.92 -5.90 3.13
C THR A 498 -9.14 -6.02 1.64
N GLY A 499 -9.56 -7.18 1.16
CA GLY A 499 -9.94 -7.34 -0.23
C GLY A 499 -10.50 -8.72 -0.53
N GLU A 500 -10.92 -8.87 -1.78
CA GLU A 500 -11.31 -10.14 -2.36
C GLU A 500 -10.68 -10.30 -3.76
N ARG A 501 -10.40 -11.55 -4.13
CA ARG A 501 -9.87 -11.95 -5.43
C ARG A 501 -10.48 -13.27 -5.86
N TRP A 502 -10.62 -13.48 -7.17
CA TRP A 502 -10.89 -14.81 -7.69
C TRP A 502 -9.67 -15.69 -7.50
N LEU A 503 -9.87 -16.99 -7.26
CA LEU A 503 -8.76 -17.95 -7.12
C LEU A 503 -7.94 -18.02 -8.41
N SER A 504 -8.61 -17.99 -9.57
CA SER A 504 -7.97 -17.92 -10.90
C SER A 504 -7.03 -16.72 -11.08
N ASP A 505 -7.40 -15.52 -10.60
CA ASP A 505 -6.55 -14.31 -10.70
C ASP A 505 -5.24 -14.46 -9.93
N LEU A 506 -5.24 -15.29 -8.88
CA LEU A 506 -4.06 -15.60 -8.07
C LEU A 506 -3.32 -16.85 -8.55
N GLY A 507 -3.78 -17.49 -9.63
CA GLY A 507 -3.25 -18.76 -10.10
C GLY A 507 -3.35 -19.89 -9.06
N VAL A 508 -4.36 -19.85 -8.19
CA VAL A 508 -4.64 -20.93 -7.24
C VAL A 508 -5.31 -22.07 -7.99
N ARG A 509 -4.75 -23.27 -7.90
CA ARG A 509 -5.34 -24.49 -8.45
C ARG A 509 -6.04 -25.32 -7.38
N VAL A 510 -6.91 -26.26 -7.76
CA VAL A 510 -7.63 -27.09 -6.78
C VAL A 510 -6.66 -27.92 -5.96
N GLU A 511 -5.57 -28.40 -6.57
CA GLU A 511 -4.56 -29.23 -5.95
C GLU A 511 -3.85 -28.51 -4.81
N GLU A 512 -3.78 -27.18 -4.86
CA GLU A 512 -3.21 -26.36 -3.78
C GLU A 512 -4.13 -26.26 -2.54
N LEU A 513 -5.37 -26.74 -2.63
CA LEU A 513 -6.33 -26.79 -1.52
C LEU A 513 -6.43 -28.17 -0.87
N LEU A 514 -5.92 -29.21 -1.56
CA LEU A 514 -6.06 -30.60 -1.17
C LEU A 514 -4.83 -31.10 -0.39
N PRO A 515 -4.96 -32.17 0.41
CA PRO A 515 -3.81 -32.84 1.00
C PRO A 515 -2.87 -33.41 -0.07
N ASP A 516 -1.57 -33.47 0.24
CA ASP A 516 -0.54 -33.98 -0.66
C ASP A 516 -0.81 -35.41 -1.15
N GLU A 517 -1.40 -36.26 -0.30
CA GLU A 517 -1.75 -37.64 -0.61
C GLU A 517 -2.79 -37.72 -1.73
N GLU A 518 -3.76 -36.81 -1.76
CA GLU A 518 -4.79 -36.74 -2.80
C GLU A 518 -4.21 -36.24 -4.12
N VAL A 519 -3.32 -35.25 -4.07
CA VAL A 519 -2.67 -34.68 -5.26
C VAL A 519 -1.78 -35.71 -5.95
N ARG A 520 -1.10 -36.57 -5.18
CA ARG A 520 -0.14 -37.57 -5.67
C ARG A 520 -0.77 -38.90 -6.09
N GLN A 521 -2.09 -39.04 -6.06
CA GLN A 521 -2.76 -40.26 -6.55
C GLN A 521 -2.44 -40.54 -8.02
N VAL A 522 -2.41 -41.83 -8.39
CA VAL A 522 -2.18 -42.26 -9.77
C VAL A 522 -3.32 -41.72 -10.66
N GLY A 523 -2.97 -40.91 -11.67
CA GLY A 523 -3.94 -40.21 -12.52
C GLY A 523 -4.25 -38.76 -12.09
N GLY A 524 -3.61 -38.27 -11.01
CA GLY A 524 -3.79 -36.94 -10.45
C GLY A 524 -5.06 -36.82 -9.59
N SER A 525 -5.30 -35.62 -9.06
CA SER A 525 -6.46 -35.36 -8.19
C SER A 525 -7.78 -35.74 -8.88
N ARG A 526 -8.69 -36.41 -8.15
CA ARG A 526 -10.07 -36.66 -8.64
C ARG A 526 -10.96 -35.43 -8.58
N TYR A 527 -10.47 -34.32 -8.04
CA TYR A 527 -11.20 -33.08 -7.89
C TYR A 527 -10.83 -32.07 -8.98
N ARG A 528 -11.75 -31.13 -9.22
CA ARG A 528 -11.51 -29.93 -10.03
C ARG A 528 -12.35 -28.78 -9.52
N PHE A 529 -11.97 -27.57 -9.90
CA PHE A 529 -12.93 -26.47 -9.82
C PHE A 529 -14.07 -26.68 -10.81
N PHE A 530 -15.31 -26.43 -10.35
CA PHE A 530 -16.50 -26.56 -11.19
C PHE A 530 -16.56 -25.50 -12.29
N ASN A 531 -16.03 -24.30 -12.02
CA ASN A 531 -15.90 -23.18 -12.94
C ASN A 531 -14.44 -22.71 -12.97
N GLU A 532 -14.01 -22.07 -14.07
CA GLU A 532 -12.63 -21.57 -14.25
C GLU A 532 -12.16 -20.65 -13.13
N HIS A 533 -13.06 -19.86 -12.53
CA HIS A 533 -12.70 -18.96 -11.45
C HIS A 533 -12.40 -19.68 -10.13
N GLY A 534 -12.88 -20.92 -9.98
CA GLY A 534 -12.75 -21.77 -8.79
C GLY A 534 -13.55 -21.32 -7.57
N GLY A 535 -13.52 -20.03 -7.27
CA GLY A 535 -14.09 -19.42 -6.08
C GLY A 535 -13.46 -18.07 -5.79
N LYS A 536 -13.76 -17.53 -4.61
CA LYS A 536 -13.11 -16.31 -4.12
C LYS A 536 -12.32 -16.57 -2.86
N ILE A 537 -11.20 -15.87 -2.74
CA ILE A 537 -10.52 -15.65 -1.48
C ILE A 537 -10.83 -14.24 -0.98
N LEU A 538 -11.16 -14.13 0.30
CA LEU A 538 -11.27 -12.91 1.05
C LEU A 538 -10.10 -12.84 2.02
N TYR A 539 -9.50 -11.68 2.17
CA TYR A 539 -8.43 -11.47 3.14
C TYR A 539 -8.66 -10.20 3.94
N LYS A 540 -8.16 -10.22 5.17
CA LYS A 540 -8.17 -9.08 6.08
C LYS A 540 -6.94 -9.14 6.98
N ARG A 541 -6.19 -8.04 7.01
CA ARG A 541 -5.02 -7.83 7.86
C ARG A 541 -5.26 -6.60 8.70
N GLU A 542 -5.07 -6.68 10.00
CA GLU A 542 -5.22 -5.55 10.93
C GLU A 542 -4.00 -5.47 11.85
N GLN A 543 -3.44 -4.28 12.00
CA GLN A 543 -2.35 -3.97 12.91
C GLN A 543 -2.76 -2.81 13.81
N TRP A 544 -2.63 -3.00 15.12
CA TRP A 544 -2.70 -1.93 16.11
C TRP A 544 -1.27 -1.53 16.45
N VAL A 545 -0.85 -0.39 15.93
CA VAL A 545 0.53 0.09 15.98
C VAL A 545 0.63 1.18 17.04
N ASP A 546 1.45 0.97 18.06
CA ASP A 546 1.71 1.96 19.09
C ASP A 546 2.13 3.31 18.49
N ARG A 547 1.47 4.41 18.91
CA ARG A 547 1.66 5.71 18.25
C ARG A 547 3.06 6.28 18.44
N GLU A 548 3.69 6.00 19.57
CA GLU A 548 4.96 6.60 19.98
C GLU A 548 6.15 5.80 19.45
N THR A 549 6.06 4.47 19.55
CA THR A 549 7.16 3.56 19.23
C THR A 549 7.04 2.93 17.86
N GLY A 550 5.85 2.89 17.26
CA GLY A 550 5.62 2.15 16.01
C GLY A 550 5.65 0.62 16.16
N THR A 551 5.64 0.11 17.41
CA THR A 551 5.57 -1.33 17.70
C THR A 551 4.17 -1.86 17.45
N VAL A 552 4.02 -3.04 16.86
CA VAL A 552 2.70 -3.70 16.75
C VAL A 552 2.30 -4.27 18.11
N ILE A 553 1.24 -3.73 18.70
CA ILE A 553 0.62 -4.22 19.94
C ILE A 553 -0.23 -5.46 19.67
N LYS A 554 -0.94 -5.45 18.54
CA LYS A 554 -1.73 -6.58 18.06
C LYS A 554 -1.69 -6.66 16.55
N GLY A 555 -1.44 -7.85 16.02
CA GLY A 555 -1.54 -8.16 14.60
C GLY A 555 -2.59 -9.25 14.40
N ARG A 556 -3.42 -9.12 13.38
CA ARG A 556 -4.40 -10.15 13.00
C ARG A 556 -4.38 -10.34 11.50
N VAL A 557 -4.24 -11.59 11.06
CA VAL A 557 -4.35 -12.01 9.66
C VAL A 557 -5.52 -12.97 9.55
N GLN A 558 -6.41 -12.73 8.59
CA GLN A 558 -7.56 -13.58 8.32
C GLN A 558 -7.68 -13.81 6.83
N THR A 559 -7.92 -15.05 6.44
CA THR A 559 -8.16 -15.44 5.06
C THR A 559 -9.33 -16.41 5.01
N ARG A 560 -10.20 -16.29 4.03
CA ARG A 560 -11.31 -17.21 3.82
C ARG A 560 -11.46 -17.50 2.33
N ILE A 561 -11.57 -18.77 1.98
CA ILE A 561 -11.96 -19.21 0.66
C ILE A 561 -13.40 -19.69 0.68
N VAL A 562 -14.14 -19.35 -0.38
CA VAL A 562 -15.38 -20.04 -0.77
C VAL A 562 -15.16 -20.55 -2.19
N ALA A 563 -15.04 -21.86 -2.35
CA ALA A 563 -14.71 -22.53 -3.60
C ALA A 563 -15.78 -23.53 -4.01
N TRP A 564 -15.92 -23.74 -5.32
CA TRP A 564 -16.81 -24.73 -5.92
C TRP A 564 -15.98 -25.90 -6.41
N ILE A 565 -15.85 -26.92 -5.58
CA ILE A 565 -15.00 -28.08 -5.85
C ILE A 565 -15.88 -29.27 -6.23
N GLN A 566 -15.69 -29.76 -7.45
CA GLN A 566 -16.39 -30.92 -7.98
C GLN A 566 -15.50 -32.17 -7.86
N ASP A 567 -16.06 -33.25 -7.32
CA ASP A 567 -15.55 -34.60 -7.54
C ASP A 567 -15.91 -35.06 -8.96
N LYS A 568 -14.89 -35.40 -9.78
CA LYS A 568 -15.08 -35.81 -11.17
C LYS A 568 -15.81 -37.15 -11.31
N THR A 569 -15.87 -37.95 -10.24
CA THR A 569 -16.50 -39.27 -10.21
C THR A 569 -18.00 -39.22 -9.87
N VAL A 570 -18.47 -38.10 -9.33
CA VAL A 570 -19.86 -37.91 -8.91
C VAL A 570 -20.62 -37.07 -9.95
N PRO A 571 -21.81 -37.50 -10.41
CA PRO A 571 -22.64 -36.70 -11.30
C PRO A 571 -22.99 -35.35 -10.68
N VAL A 572 -22.95 -34.30 -11.50
CA VAL A 572 -23.35 -32.94 -11.09
C VAL A 572 -24.85 -32.92 -10.77
N GLY A 573 -25.22 -32.38 -9.62
CA GLY A 573 -26.60 -32.19 -9.20
C GLY A 573 -27.49 -31.54 -10.27
N SER A 574 -28.72 -32.04 -10.40
CA SER A 574 -29.69 -31.59 -11.41
C SER A 574 -30.31 -30.22 -11.12
N SER A 575 -30.17 -29.70 -9.91
CA SER A 575 -30.65 -28.38 -9.49
C SER A 575 -29.54 -27.57 -8.81
N ASN A 576 -29.68 -26.25 -8.78
CA ASN A 576 -28.71 -25.37 -8.11
C ASN A 576 -28.58 -25.72 -6.61
N ALA A 577 -29.71 -25.95 -5.92
CA ALA A 577 -29.67 -26.34 -4.51
C ALA A 577 -28.84 -27.61 -4.25
N VAL A 578 -28.91 -28.60 -5.15
CA VAL A 578 -28.12 -29.83 -5.03
C VAL A 578 -26.65 -29.54 -5.34
N LYS A 579 -26.34 -28.74 -6.37
CA LYS A 579 -24.96 -28.34 -6.70
C LYS A 579 -24.31 -27.59 -5.54
N ASP A 580 -25.02 -26.64 -4.94
CA ASP A 580 -24.55 -25.84 -3.82
C ASP A 580 -24.18 -26.74 -2.64
N GLN A 581 -25.07 -27.68 -2.30
CA GLN A 581 -24.83 -28.67 -1.26
C GLN A 581 -23.71 -29.64 -1.62
N GLN A 582 -23.46 -29.96 -2.89
CA GLN A 582 -22.44 -30.92 -3.27
C GLN A 582 -21.05 -30.30 -3.43
N MET A 583 -20.93 -29.00 -3.73
CA MET A 583 -19.68 -28.44 -4.25
C MET A 583 -19.12 -27.25 -3.46
N ILE A 584 -19.95 -26.51 -2.71
CA ILE A 584 -19.48 -25.29 -2.05
C ILE A 584 -18.69 -25.66 -0.80
N VAL A 585 -17.39 -25.41 -0.83
CA VAL A 585 -16.48 -25.57 0.30
C VAL A 585 -16.07 -24.20 0.80
N SER A 586 -16.14 -24.00 2.12
CA SER A 586 -15.61 -22.81 2.78
C SER A 586 -14.46 -23.19 3.69
N MET A 587 -13.32 -22.51 3.58
CA MET A 587 -12.17 -22.71 4.48
C MET A 587 -11.74 -21.36 5.01
N ALA A 588 -11.66 -21.21 6.33
CA ALA A 588 -11.25 -19.98 6.99
C ALA A 588 -10.02 -20.25 7.86
N HIS A 589 -9.10 -19.30 7.84
CA HIS A 589 -7.90 -19.28 8.67
C HIS A 589 -7.80 -17.90 9.34
N SER A 590 -7.35 -17.89 10.60
CA SER A 590 -7.04 -16.68 11.34
C SER A 590 -5.83 -16.91 12.23
N SER A 591 -4.87 -16.01 12.18
CA SER A 591 -3.78 -15.90 13.15
C SER A 591 -3.83 -14.55 13.84
N THR A 592 -3.60 -14.54 15.15
CA THR A 592 -3.54 -13.33 15.98
C THR A 592 -2.27 -13.35 16.81
N PHE A 593 -1.54 -12.24 16.77
CA PHE A 593 -0.35 -11.98 17.56
C PHE A 593 -0.65 -10.86 18.53
N THR A 594 -0.46 -11.10 19.83
CA THR A 594 -0.73 -10.10 20.89
C THR A 594 0.54 -9.88 21.68
N LEU A 595 1.03 -8.64 21.72
CA LEU A 595 2.21 -8.28 22.48
C LEU A 595 1.94 -8.51 23.98
N LYS A 596 2.78 -9.31 24.63
CA LYS A 596 2.77 -9.48 26.09
C LYS A 596 3.34 -8.21 26.71
N GLU A 597 2.64 -7.67 27.71
CA GLU A 597 3.19 -6.56 28.46
C GLU A 597 4.45 -7.02 29.19
N ALA A 598 5.50 -6.18 29.18
CA ALA A 598 6.63 -6.40 30.06
C ALA A 598 6.11 -6.33 31.50
N LYS A 599 6.15 -7.47 32.20
CA LYS A 599 5.77 -7.54 33.61
C LYS A 599 6.76 -6.78 34.48
#